data_AF-A0A9J2QA16-F1
#
_entry.id   AF-A0A9J2QA16-F1
#
_cell.length_a   1.000
_cell.length_b   1.000
_cell.length_c   1.000
_cell.angle_alpha   90.00
_cell.angle_beta   90.00
_cell.angle_gamma   90.00
#
_symmetry.space_group_name_H-M   'P 1'
#
loop_
_entity.id
_entity.type
_entity.pdbx_description
1 polymer ?
#
loop_
_entity_poly.entity_id
_entity_poly.type
_entity_poly.pdbx_seq_one_letter_code
_entity_poly.pdbx_strand_id
1 'polypeptide(L)'
;MIDIVNEPEQAMKTFKEAMQKVRTSPPWMTNRQKEAAFWNPYSFEGGSTAALAGDNFAIIASDTRMSQFEINILTRDAEKIHVLNNSIILACSGFYGDVLQLKRLLEARLHKYRFDYRGDMTVDLCAELLARNLYYRRFFPYYTGSILAGIDEDGKGAVFSYDPIGCIERLQYTASGSAEPMIMPFLDCQVGHVTLTGDVEKPPLTIERATSLMKDAFRVSAEREICTGKGAVFSYDPIGCIERLQYTASGSAEPMIMPFLDCQVGHVTLTGDVEKPPLTIERATSLMKDAFRVSAEREICTGDKIHLVIAERGKPIRQMHLPLRED
;
A
#
# COMPACT_ATOMS: atom_id res chain seq x y z
N MET A 1 41.52 3.89 39.74
CA MET A 1 42.61 3.82 38.76
C MET A 1 43.40 2.58 39.09
N ILE A 2 43.58 1.67 38.13
CA ILE A 2 44.37 0.44 38.32
C ILE A 2 45.85 0.84 38.21
N ASP A 3 46.67 0.46 39.19
CA ASP A 3 48.10 0.79 39.23
C ASP A 3 48.85 -0.06 38.20
N ILE A 4 49.26 0.58 37.09
CA ILE A 4 49.89 -0.08 35.93
C ILE A 4 51.23 -0.73 36.32
N VAL A 5 51.87 -0.26 37.38
CA VAL A 5 53.19 -0.72 37.85
C VAL A 5 53.10 -2.04 38.63
N ASN A 6 52.00 -2.26 39.35
CA ASN A 6 51.88 -3.40 40.26
C ASN A 6 51.13 -4.59 39.63
N GLU A 7 50.23 -4.36 38.66
CA GLU A 7 49.41 -5.41 38.04
C GLU A 7 49.26 -5.23 36.51
N PRO A 8 50.34 -5.46 35.73
CA PRO A 8 50.37 -5.16 34.29
C PRO A 8 49.41 -6.03 33.46
N GLU A 9 49.15 -7.27 33.88
CA GLU A 9 48.24 -8.17 33.17
C GLU A 9 46.76 -7.72 33.28
N GLN A 10 46.35 -7.24 34.45
CA GLN A 10 44.99 -6.71 34.64
C GLN A 10 44.80 -5.38 33.89
N ALA A 11 45.82 -4.53 33.88
CA ALA A 11 45.82 -3.29 33.10
C ALA A 11 45.70 -3.59 31.58
N MET A 12 46.40 -4.61 31.09
CA MET A 12 46.31 -5.03 29.69
C MET A 12 44.93 -5.62 29.34
N LYS A 13 44.33 -6.40 30.25
CA LYS A 13 42.99 -6.97 30.05
C LYS A 13 41.92 -5.87 29.98
N THR A 14 41.95 -4.93 30.93
CA THR A 14 41.02 -3.79 30.93
C THR A 14 41.20 -2.87 29.73
N PHE A 15 42.44 -2.66 29.26
CA PHE A 15 42.71 -1.93 28.03
C PHE A 15 42.11 -2.64 26.79
N LYS A 16 42.27 -3.96 26.68
CA LYS A 16 41.67 -4.75 25.58
C LYS A 16 40.14 -4.69 25.61
N GLU A 17 39.53 -4.80 26.79
CA GLU A 17 38.08 -4.67 26.97
C GLU A 17 37.58 -3.27 26.61
N ALA A 18 38.32 -2.21 26.99
CA ALA A 18 38.00 -0.84 26.61
C ALA A 18 38.11 -0.62 25.09
N MET A 19 39.15 -1.15 24.45
CA MET A 19 39.31 -1.10 22.99
C MET A 19 38.20 -1.88 22.26
N GLN A 20 37.78 -3.02 22.80
CA GLN A 20 36.67 -3.79 22.24
C GLN A 20 35.34 -3.04 22.37
N LYS A 21 35.08 -2.41 23.53
CA LYS A 21 33.92 -1.52 23.73
C LYS A 21 33.91 -0.33 22.78
N VAL A 22 35.06 0.30 22.54
CA VAL A 22 35.18 1.42 21.59
C VAL A 22 34.96 0.95 20.15
N ARG A 23 35.42 -0.26 19.78
CA ARG A 23 35.17 -0.85 18.46
C ARG A 23 33.70 -1.21 18.22
N THR A 24 33.03 -1.80 19.21
CA THR A 24 31.61 -2.19 19.07
C THR A 24 30.67 -1.01 19.23
N SER A 25 31.04 -0.06 20.10
CA SER A 25 30.16 1.00 20.57
C SER A 25 30.94 2.29 20.79
N PRO A 26 31.45 2.95 19.75
CA PRO A 26 32.28 4.13 19.92
C PRO A 26 31.50 5.22 20.68
N PRO A 27 32.09 5.86 21.71
CA PRO A 27 31.39 6.86 22.51
C PRO A 27 31.04 8.13 21.71
N TRP A 28 31.76 8.38 20.61
CA TRP A 28 31.50 9.48 19.68
C TRP A 28 30.47 9.14 18.60
N MET A 29 30.06 7.86 18.49
CA MET A 29 29.12 7.41 17.47
C MET A 29 27.71 7.42 18.05
N THR A 30 26.86 8.29 17.50
CA THR A 30 25.43 8.30 17.83
C THR A 30 24.78 6.97 17.43
N ASN A 31 23.68 6.57 18.08
CA ASN A 31 22.99 5.31 17.76
C ASN A 31 22.60 5.23 16.27
N ARG A 32 22.19 6.35 15.66
CA ARG A 32 21.91 6.45 14.21
C ARG A 32 23.13 6.13 13.34
N GLN A 33 24.34 6.54 13.76
CA GLN A 33 25.58 6.22 13.05
C GLN A 33 26.01 4.76 13.24
N LYS A 34 25.69 4.15 14.39
CA LYS A 34 25.90 2.72 14.64
C LYS A 34 24.97 1.88 13.75
N GLU A 35 23.69 2.24 13.68
CA GLU A 35 22.70 1.62 12.80
C GLU A 35 23.10 1.74 11.32
N ALA A 36 23.56 2.93 10.89
CA ALA A 36 24.06 3.12 9.53
C ALA A 36 25.36 2.35 9.20
N ALA A 37 26.12 1.92 10.22
CA ALA A 37 27.33 1.11 10.05
C ALA A 37 27.00 -0.39 9.88
N PHE A 38 25.82 -0.84 10.29
CA PHE A 38 25.35 -2.20 10.03
C PHE A 38 24.71 -2.26 8.65
N TRP A 39 25.18 -3.18 7.81
CA TRP A 39 24.61 -3.39 6.49
C TRP A 39 23.23 -4.03 6.60
N ASN A 40 22.21 -3.35 6.08
CA ASN A 40 20.87 -3.91 5.92
C ASN A 40 20.75 -4.56 4.52
N PRO A 41 20.41 -5.85 4.42
CA PRO A 41 20.21 -6.51 3.13
C PRO A 41 18.98 -6.01 2.34
N TYR A 42 18.03 -5.34 3.01
CA TYR A 42 16.80 -4.87 2.38
C TYR A 42 16.82 -3.36 2.16
N SER A 43 16.24 -2.97 1.03
CA SER A 43 15.82 -1.60 0.74
C SER A 43 14.37 -1.58 0.29
N PHE A 44 13.75 -0.41 0.33
CA PHE A 44 12.39 -0.22 -0.12
C PHE A 44 12.39 0.85 -1.21
N GLU A 45 12.17 0.42 -2.44
CA GLU A 45 12.13 1.30 -3.60
C GLU A 45 10.73 1.88 -3.88
N GLY A 46 9.80 1.68 -2.94
CA GLY A 46 8.43 2.15 -3.02
C GLY A 46 7.65 1.47 -4.14
N GLY A 47 6.80 2.27 -4.78
CA GLY A 47 5.87 1.80 -5.79
C GLY A 47 4.63 1.16 -5.19
N SER A 48 3.60 1.13 -6.03
CA SER A 48 2.26 0.69 -5.69
C SER A 48 1.71 -0.13 -6.85
N THR A 49 1.09 -1.25 -6.52
CA THR A 49 0.45 -2.16 -7.46
C THR A 49 -0.97 -2.42 -6.97
N ALA A 50 -1.92 -2.58 -7.90
CA ALA A 50 -3.29 -2.94 -7.57
C ALA A 50 -3.88 -3.82 -8.65
N ALA A 51 -4.81 -4.70 -8.25
CA ALA A 51 -5.50 -5.62 -9.13
C ALA A 51 -6.98 -5.73 -8.80
N LEU A 52 -7.77 -6.07 -9.80
CA LEU A 52 -9.22 -6.17 -9.75
C LEU A 52 -9.70 -7.28 -10.66
N ALA A 53 -10.55 -8.16 -10.13
CA ALA A 53 -11.17 -9.29 -10.81
C ALA A 53 -12.64 -8.97 -11.12
N GLY A 54 -13.00 -9.10 -12.40
CA GLY A 54 -14.37 -9.11 -12.88
C GLY A 54 -14.79 -10.51 -13.33
N ASP A 55 -16.01 -10.62 -13.85
CA ASP A 55 -16.60 -11.92 -14.21
C ASP A 55 -15.87 -12.65 -15.34
N ASN A 56 -15.27 -11.91 -16.27
CA ASN A 56 -14.55 -12.45 -17.43
C ASN A 56 -13.20 -11.77 -17.69
N PHE A 57 -12.68 -11.01 -16.72
CA PHE A 57 -11.43 -10.28 -16.86
C PHE A 57 -10.73 -10.10 -15.51
N ALA A 58 -9.42 -9.91 -15.55
CA ALA A 58 -8.65 -9.37 -14.44
C ALA A 58 -7.82 -8.19 -14.96
N ILE A 59 -7.81 -7.09 -14.21
CA ILE A 59 -7.01 -5.90 -14.50
C ILE A 59 -5.96 -5.78 -13.40
N ILE A 60 -4.75 -5.46 -13.81
CA ILE A 60 -3.64 -5.15 -12.92
C ILE A 60 -2.99 -3.86 -13.38
N ALA A 61 -2.68 -2.98 -12.44
CA ALA A 61 -2.00 -1.73 -12.71
C ALA A 61 -0.94 -1.46 -11.66
N SER A 62 0.09 -0.74 -12.07
CA SER A 62 1.18 -0.32 -11.20
C SER A 62 1.66 1.04 -11.65
N ASP A 63 2.26 1.78 -10.73
CA ASP A 63 3.07 2.93 -11.10
C ASP A 63 4.46 2.48 -11.57
N THR A 64 5.16 3.35 -12.30
CA THR A 64 6.48 3.04 -12.88
C THR A 64 7.63 3.72 -12.13
N ARG A 65 7.37 4.45 -11.04
CA ARG A 65 8.43 5.15 -10.30
C ARG A 65 9.19 4.18 -9.41
N MET A 66 10.50 4.30 -9.38
CA MET A 66 11.38 3.65 -8.41
C MET A 66 12.10 4.72 -7.61
N SER A 67 11.84 4.78 -6.30
CA SER A 67 12.49 5.71 -5.39
C SER A 67 13.56 5.01 -4.56
N GLN A 68 14.35 5.78 -3.83
CA GLN A 68 15.28 5.29 -2.83
C GLN A 68 15.11 6.14 -1.58
N PHE A 69 14.81 5.48 -0.46
CA PHE A 69 14.54 6.15 0.82
C PHE A 69 13.51 7.27 0.68
N GLU A 70 12.50 7.08 -0.18
CA GLU A 70 11.36 7.99 -0.40
C GLU A 70 11.70 9.40 -0.94
N ILE A 71 12.99 9.74 -1.03
CA ILE A 71 13.46 11.09 -1.38
C ILE A 71 14.03 11.11 -2.81
N ASN A 72 14.89 10.14 -3.13
CA ASN A 72 15.59 10.13 -4.41
C ASN A 72 14.83 9.30 -5.43
N ILE A 73 14.60 9.83 -6.63
CA ILE A 73 14.02 9.06 -7.74
C ILE A 73 15.16 8.41 -8.51
N LEU A 74 15.25 7.08 -8.47
CA LEU A 74 16.25 6.32 -9.22
C LEU A 74 15.87 6.21 -10.70
N THR A 75 14.61 5.86 -10.97
CA THR A 75 14.05 5.84 -12.32
C THR A 75 12.55 6.15 -12.28
N ARG A 76 12.03 6.66 -13.40
CA ARG A 76 10.60 6.92 -13.61
C ARG A 76 9.91 5.81 -14.40
N ASP A 77 10.69 4.89 -14.97
CA ASP A 77 10.23 3.81 -15.85
C ASP A 77 10.83 2.47 -15.37
N ALA A 78 10.37 1.99 -14.22
CA ALA A 78 10.63 0.64 -13.72
C ALA A 78 9.41 -0.26 -13.93
N GLU A 79 9.65 -1.44 -14.49
CA GLU A 79 8.64 -2.48 -14.64
C GLU A 79 8.39 -3.17 -13.29
N LYS A 80 7.14 -3.13 -12.81
CA LYS A 80 6.66 -3.85 -11.61
C LYS A 80 5.65 -4.94 -11.93
N ILE A 81 5.05 -4.88 -13.11
CA ILE A 81 4.16 -5.90 -13.65
C ILE A 81 4.97 -6.77 -14.59
N HIS A 82 4.84 -8.08 -14.41
CA HIS A 82 5.53 -9.11 -15.15
C HIS A 82 4.52 -10.14 -15.64
N VAL A 83 4.36 -10.21 -16.96
CA VAL A 83 3.53 -11.24 -17.59
C VAL A 83 4.30 -12.54 -17.58
N LEU A 84 3.79 -13.54 -16.87
CA LEU A 84 4.45 -14.84 -16.74
C LEU A 84 3.98 -15.81 -17.83
N ASN A 85 2.67 -15.90 -18.01
CA ASN A 85 1.99 -16.71 -19.03
C ASN A 85 0.88 -15.88 -19.70
N ASN A 86 0.25 -16.43 -20.74
CA ASN A 86 -0.89 -15.77 -21.41
C ASN A 86 -2.09 -15.51 -20.48
N SER A 87 -2.21 -16.28 -19.39
CA SER A 87 -3.29 -16.19 -18.40
C SER A 87 -2.84 -15.66 -17.04
N ILE A 88 -1.54 -15.53 -16.78
CA ILE A 88 -1.00 -15.22 -15.44
C ILE A 88 -0.10 -14.00 -15.51
N ILE A 89 -0.41 -13.03 -14.66
CA ILE A 89 0.34 -11.79 -14.49
C ILE A 89 0.73 -11.67 -13.02
N LEU A 90 2.00 -11.34 -12.78
CA LEU A 90 2.55 -11.07 -11.46
C LEU A 90 2.82 -9.57 -11.35
N ALA A 91 2.33 -8.92 -10.30
CA ALA A 91 2.83 -7.62 -9.89
C ALA A 91 3.53 -7.75 -8.55
N CYS A 92 4.65 -7.05 -8.39
CA CYS A 92 5.35 -6.98 -7.12
C CYS A 92 5.75 -5.54 -6.82
N SER A 93 5.53 -5.14 -5.58
CA SER A 93 6.01 -3.88 -4.98
C SER A 93 6.93 -4.19 -3.79
N GLY A 94 7.80 -3.26 -3.42
CA GLY A 94 8.77 -3.45 -2.32
C GLY A 94 10.22 -3.47 -2.81
N PHE A 95 11.03 -4.37 -2.25
CA PHE A 95 12.46 -4.46 -2.58
C PHE A 95 12.68 -4.95 -4.01
N TYR A 96 13.13 -4.06 -4.89
CA TYR A 96 13.23 -4.32 -6.33
C TYR A 96 14.20 -5.48 -6.66
N GLY A 97 15.25 -5.65 -5.86
CA GLY A 97 16.18 -6.79 -6.02
C GLY A 97 15.50 -8.14 -5.82
N ASP A 98 14.64 -8.24 -4.80
CA ASP A 98 13.84 -9.44 -4.54
C ASP A 98 12.74 -9.64 -5.59
N VAL A 99 12.12 -8.56 -6.09
CA VAL A 99 11.14 -8.62 -7.19
C VAL A 99 11.74 -9.29 -8.42
N LEU A 100 12.91 -8.84 -8.86
CA LEU A 100 13.61 -9.40 -10.03
C LEU A 100 13.98 -10.88 -9.83
N GLN A 101 14.40 -11.24 -8.61
CA GLN A 101 14.75 -12.62 -8.29
C GLN A 101 13.51 -13.53 -8.26
N LEU A 102 12.42 -13.06 -7.66
CA LEU A 102 11.16 -13.80 -7.57
C LEU A 102 10.56 -14.03 -8.96
N LYS A 103 10.57 -13.00 -9.82
CA LYS A 103 10.20 -13.10 -11.24
C LYS A 103 10.96 -14.22 -11.93
N ARG A 104 12.31 -14.15 -11.91
CA ARG A 104 13.17 -15.14 -12.59
C ARG A 104 12.95 -16.55 -12.06
N LEU A 105 12.75 -16.69 -10.76
CA LEU A 105 12.46 -17.97 -10.12
C LEU A 105 11.13 -18.55 -10.64
N LEU A 106 10.07 -17.75 -10.68
CA LEU A 106 8.76 -18.19 -11.15
C LEU A 106 8.76 -18.54 -12.63
N GLU A 107 9.40 -17.72 -13.48
CA GLU A 107 9.58 -18.00 -14.91
C GLU A 107 10.25 -19.37 -15.11
N ALA A 108 11.32 -19.66 -14.37
CA ALA A 108 12.01 -20.95 -14.44
C ALA A 108 11.12 -22.12 -13.99
N ARG A 109 10.30 -21.93 -12.95
CA ARG A 109 9.36 -22.95 -12.45
C ARG A 109 8.23 -23.22 -13.45
N LEU A 110 7.67 -22.18 -14.05
CA LEU A 110 6.63 -22.29 -15.07
C LEU A 110 7.17 -22.95 -16.34
N HIS A 111 8.37 -22.57 -16.78
CA HIS A 111 9.02 -23.22 -17.92
C HIS A 111 9.27 -24.72 -17.66
N LYS A 112 9.75 -25.06 -16.46
CA LYS A 112 9.92 -26.47 -16.05
C LYS A 112 8.59 -27.22 -16.04
N TYR A 113 7.54 -26.63 -15.46
CA TYR A 113 6.22 -27.24 -15.42
C TYR A 113 5.70 -27.53 -16.84
N ARG A 114 5.85 -26.56 -17.75
CA ARG A 114 5.46 -26.72 -19.15
C ARG A 114 6.24 -27.84 -19.84
N PHE A 115 7.53 -28.01 -19.52
CA PHE A 115 8.34 -29.10 -20.03
C PHE A 115 7.88 -30.47 -19.51
N ASP A 116 7.63 -30.58 -18.21
CA ASP A 116 7.29 -31.84 -17.54
C ASP A 116 5.87 -32.32 -17.91
N TYR A 117 4.89 -31.41 -17.94
CA TYR A 117 3.46 -31.73 -18.11
C TYR A 117 2.90 -31.40 -19.51
N ARG A 118 3.70 -30.79 -20.40
CA ARG A 118 3.30 -30.35 -21.75
C ARG A 118 2.06 -29.43 -21.79
N GLY A 119 1.83 -28.68 -20.71
CA GLY A 119 0.73 -27.74 -20.58
C GLY A 119 1.11 -26.52 -19.76
N ASP A 120 0.38 -25.43 -19.93
CA ASP A 120 0.56 -24.22 -19.13
C ASP A 120 -0.06 -24.39 -17.74
N MET A 121 0.51 -23.73 -16.74
CA MET A 121 0.02 -23.76 -15.36
C MET A 121 -1.25 -22.92 -15.23
N THR A 122 -2.23 -23.38 -14.44
CA THR A 122 -3.41 -22.60 -14.07
C THR A 122 -3.05 -21.52 -13.05
N VAL A 123 -3.90 -20.48 -12.94
CA VAL A 123 -3.66 -19.37 -12.00
C VAL A 123 -3.64 -19.91 -10.57
N ASP A 124 -4.60 -20.74 -10.19
CA ASP A 124 -4.72 -21.34 -8.85
C ASP A 124 -3.48 -22.18 -8.47
N LEU A 125 -2.98 -23.00 -9.41
CA LEU A 125 -1.78 -23.80 -9.16
C LEU A 125 -0.52 -22.92 -9.04
N CYS A 126 -0.43 -21.86 -9.85
CA CYS A 126 0.65 -20.88 -9.75
C CYS A 126 0.58 -20.09 -8.45
N ALA A 127 -0.64 -19.87 -7.93
CA ALA A 127 -0.86 -19.12 -6.72
C ALA A 127 -0.29 -19.87 -5.50
N GLU A 128 -0.64 -21.15 -5.42
CA GLU A 128 -0.08 -22.12 -4.49
C GLU A 128 1.45 -22.30 -4.61
N LEU A 129 1.97 -22.32 -5.85
CA LEU A 129 3.41 -22.37 -6.10
C LEU A 129 4.10 -21.12 -5.52
N LEU A 130 3.56 -19.94 -5.74
CA LEU A 130 4.11 -18.68 -5.23
C LEU A 130 4.12 -18.66 -3.70
N ALA A 131 3.00 -19.01 -3.05
CA ALA A 131 2.88 -19.09 -1.60
C ALA A 131 3.99 -19.95 -0.98
N ARG A 132 4.23 -21.15 -1.53
CA ARG A 132 5.29 -22.04 -1.05
C ARG A 132 6.70 -21.50 -1.27
N ASN A 133 6.96 -20.79 -2.36
CA ASN A 133 8.28 -20.21 -2.62
C ASN A 133 8.59 -19.05 -1.67
N LEU A 134 7.59 -18.22 -1.34
CA LEU A 134 7.72 -17.18 -0.32
C LEU A 134 7.97 -17.81 1.05
N TYR A 135 7.17 -18.82 1.42
CA TYR A 135 7.31 -19.52 2.70
C TYR A 135 8.65 -20.26 2.85
N TYR A 136 9.20 -20.81 1.78
CA TYR A 136 10.49 -21.49 1.80
C TYR A 136 11.62 -20.59 2.32
N ARG A 137 11.53 -19.27 2.05
CA ARG A 137 12.48 -18.28 2.59
C ARG A 137 11.95 -17.55 3.83
N ARG A 138 11.09 -18.15 4.66
CA ARG A 138 10.52 -17.51 5.87
C ARG A 138 11.54 -16.84 6.80
N PHE A 139 12.74 -17.40 6.96
CA PHE A 139 13.78 -16.83 7.83
C PHE A 139 14.64 -15.74 7.16
N PHE A 140 14.49 -15.55 5.85
CA PHE A 140 15.10 -14.49 5.06
C PHE A 140 14.18 -14.15 3.87
N PRO A 141 13.02 -13.53 4.16
CA PRO A 141 11.90 -13.45 3.23
C PRO A 141 12.21 -12.61 1.99
N TYR A 142 11.46 -12.83 0.92
CA TYR A 142 11.40 -11.82 -0.15
C TYR A 142 10.70 -10.59 0.41
N TYR A 143 11.35 -9.44 0.44
CA TYR A 143 10.74 -8.22 0.98
C TYR A 143 9.86 -7.54 -0.07
N THR A 144 8.79 -8.24 -0.47
CA THR A 144 7.93 -7.84 -1.58
C THR A 144 6.47 -8.11 -1.24
N GLY A 145 5.61 -7.12 -1.48
CA GLY A 145 4.17 -7.33 -1.57
C GLY A 145 3.82 -7.77 -2.98
N SER A 146 3.35 -9.01 -3.12
CA SER A 146 3.09 -9.62 -4.43
C SER A 146 1.59 -9.77 -4.65
N ILE A 147 1.16 -9.56 -5.89
CA ILE A 147 -0.20 -9.78 -6.35
C ILE A 147 -0.12 -10.66 -7.60
N LEU A 148 -0.84 -11.77 -7.61
CA LEU A 148 -0.99 -12.63 -8.78
C LEU A 148 -2.39 -12.43 -9.34
N ALA A 149 -2.49 -12.05 -10.60
CA ALA A 149 -3.76 -11.87 -11.29
C ALA A 149 -3.81 -12.73 -12.55
N GLY A 150 -5.00 -13.15 -12.93
CA GLY A 150 -5.17 -13.96 -14.12
C GLY A 150 -6.60 -14.34 -14.41
N ILE A 151 -6.77 -15.27 -15.35
CA ILE A 151 -8.06 -15.87 -15.70
C ILE A 151 -8.02 -17.35 -15.31
N ASP A 152 -8.99 -17.76 -14.50
CA ASP A 152 -9.17 -19.12 -14.02
C ASP A 152 -9.63 -20.07 -15.16
N GLU A 153 -9.64 -21.38 -14.93
CA GLU A 153 -10.10 -22.38 -15.91
C GLU A 153 -11.57 -22.17 -16.31
N ASP A 154 -12.38 -21.65 -15.39
CA ASP A 154 -13.80 -21.29 -15.63
C ASP A 154 -13.96 -19.99 -16.44
N GLY A 155 -12.85 -19.33 -16.83
CA GLY A 155 -12.87 -18.05 -17.54
C GLY A 155 -13.13 -16.83 -16.65
N LYS A 156 -13.20 -17.02 -15.32
CA LYS A 156 -13.40 -15.93 -14.36
C LYS A 156 -12.10 -15.22 -14.02
N GLY A 157 -12.17 -13.91 -13.77
CA GLY A 157 -11.04 -13.17 -13.22
C GLY A 157 -10.67 -13.71 -11.83
N ALA A 158 -9.38 -13.90 -11.60
CA ALA A 158 -8.85 -14.32 -10.30
C ALA A 158 -7.70 -13.39 -9.89
N VAL A 159 -7.75 -12.92 -8.63
CA VAL A 159 -6.72 -12.09 -8.02
C VAL A 159 -6.36 -12.70 -6.68
N PHE A 160 -5.05 -12.85 -6.45
CA PHE A 160 -4.48 -13.40 -5.23
C PHE A 160 -3.51 -12.40 -4.63
N SER A 161 -3.69 -12.10 -3.35
CA SER A 161 -2.76 -11.27 -2.57
C SER A 161 -1.84 -12.14 -1.73
N TYR A 162 -0.60 -11.67 -1.52
CA TYR A 162 0.41 -12.37 -0.74
C TYR A 162 1.06 -11.48 0.29
N ASP A 163 1.17 -12.00 1.50
CA ASP A 163 2.11 -11.50 2.51
C ASP A 163 3.54 -11.92 2.16
N PRO A 164 4.61 -11.20 2.56
CA PRO A 164 6.01 -11.59 2.29
C PRO A 164 6.40 -13.00 2.77
N ILE A 165 5.62 -13.60 3.68
CA ILE A 165 5.84 -14.95 4.21
C ILE A 165 5.05 -16.02 3.41
N GLY A 166 4.20 -15.61 2.47
CA GLY A 166 3.45 -16.51 1.59
C GLY A 166 2.06 -16.89 2.10
N CYS A 167 1.48 -16.11 3.02
CA CYS A 167 0.04 -16.19 3.25
C CYS A 167 -0.69 -15.76 1.97
N ILE A 168 -1.65 -16.55 1.50
CA ILE A 168 -2.36 -16.34 0.25
C ILE A 168 -3.84 -16.11 0.53
N GLU A 169 -4.43 -15.13 -0.16
CA GLU A 169 -5.87 -14.86 -0.12
C GLU A 169 -6.39 -14.58 -1.53
N ARG A 170 -7.50 -15.24 -1.92
CA ARG A 170 -8.21 -14.97 -3.17
C ARG A 170 -9.22 -13.85 -2.94
N LEU A 171 -9.02 -12.71 -3.58
CA LEU A 171 -9.82 -11.50 -3.39
C LEU A 171 -10.41 -11.03 -4.72
N GLN A 172 -11.49 -10.26 -4.66
CA GLN A 172 -12.03 -9.58 -5.85
C GLN A 172 -11.15 -8.39 -6.26
N TYR A 173 -10.53 -7.72 -5.29
CA TYR A 173 -9.61 -6.63 -5.54
C TYR A 173 -8.56 -6.58 -4.44
N THR A 174 -7.37 -6.09 -4.77
CA THR A 174 -6.28 -5.94 -3.80
C THR A 174 -5.30 -4.88 -4.28
N ALA A 175 -4.55 -4.30 -3.36
CA ALA A 175 -3.46 -3.39 -3.63
C ALA A 175 -2.27 -3.73 -2.73
N SER A 176 -1.09 -3.33 -3.15
CA SER A 176 0.15 -3.57 -2.43
C SER A 176 1.14 -2.44 -2.69
N GLY A 177 2.01 -2.18 -1.73
CA GLY A 177 3.04 -1.15 -1.81
C GLY A 177 2.65 0.13 -1.08
N SER A 178 3.33 1.24 -1.37
CA SER A 178 3.23 2.47 -0.57
C SER A 178 1.82 3.07 -0.52
N ALA A 179 1.08 3.02 -1.64
CA ALA A 179 -0.27 3.58 -1.73
C ALA A 179 -1.39 2.57 -1.45
N GLU A 180 -1.07 1.35 -1.01
CA GLU A 180 -2.07 0.38 -0.54
C GLU A 180 -3.10 0.98 0.43
N PRO A 181 -2.70 1.71 1.51
CA PRO A 181 -3.67 2.29 2.45
C PRO A 181 -4.56 3.36 1.83
N MET A 182 -4.24 3.89 0.64
CA MET A 182 -5.07 4.86 -0.08
C MET A 182 -6.00 4.17 -1.08
N ILE A 183 -5.49 3.16 -1.80
CA ILE A 183 -6.21 2.47 -2.87
C ILE A 183 -7.25 1.50 -2.30
N MET A 184 -6.93 0.76 -1.25
CA MET A 184 -7.84 -0.23 -0.66
C MET A 184 -9.16 0.39 -0.17
N PRO A 185 -9.16 1.49 0.61
CA PRO A 185 -10.38 2.22 0.98
C PRO A 185 -11.26 2.65 -0.19
N PHE A 186 -10.63 3.11 -1.26
CA PHE A 186 -11.32 3.56 -2.46
C PHE A 186 -12.03 2.39 -3.15
N LEU A 187 -11.35 1.24 -3.28
CA LEU A 187 -11.93 0.03 -3.86
C LEU A 187 -13.01 -0.60 -2.95
N ASP A 188 -12.87 -0.50 -1.63
CA ASP A 188 -13.91 -0.95 -0.68
C ASP A 188 -15.24 -0.20 -0.87
N CYS A 189 -15.18 1.11 -1.16
CA CYS A 189 -16.37 1.90 -1.43
C CYS A 189 -16.96 1.60 -2.81
N GLN A 190 -16.11 1.58 -3.85
CA GLN A 190 -16.55 1.57 -5.24
C GLN A 190 -16.85 0.18 -5.78
N VAL A 191 -16.16 -0.84 -5.28
CA VAL A 191 -16.27 -2.23 -5.75
C VAL A 191 -16.86 -3.10 -4.66
N GLY A 192 -16.29 -3.07 -3.46
CA GLY A 192 -16.76 -3.89 -2.33
C GLY A 192 -18.13 -3.46 -1.80
N HIS A 193 -18.47 -2.18 -1.94
CA HIS A 193 -19.68 -1.56 -1.40
C HIS A 193 -19.89 -1.85 0.09
N VAL A 194 -18.79 -2.01 0.85
CA VAL A 194 -18.81 -2.39 2.28
C VAL A 194 -19.33 -1.25 3.15
N THR A 195 -19.05 -0.03 2.73
CA THR A 195 -19.25 1.16 3.57
C THR A 195 -20.45 2.01 3.18
N LEU A 196 -21.00 1.82 1.97
CA LEU A 196 -22.14 2.56 1.47
C LEU A 196 -23.38 2.30 2.32
N THR A 197 -24.00 3.37 2.81
CA THR A 197 -25.25 3.32 3.58
C THR A 197 -26.48 3.44 2.66
N GLY A 198 -27.47 2.55 2.80
CA GLY A 198 -28.76 2.58 2.07
C GLY A 198 -28.83 1.69 0.81
N ASP A 199 -29.99 1.67 0.15
CA ASP A 199 -30.24 1.00 -1.14
C ASP A 199 -29.60 1.76 -2.31
N VAL A 200 -28.28 1.96 -2.25
CA VAL A 200 -27.52 2.57 -3.36
C VAL A 200 -27.37 1.53 -4.47
N GLU A 201 -27.67 1.93 -5.71
CA GLU A 201 -27.49 1.07 -6.88
C GLU A 201 -26.02 0.61 -6.96
N LYS A 202 -25.81 -0.71 -7.04
CA LYS A 202 -24.50 -1.33 -7.16
C LYS A 202 -24.24 -1.66 -8.62
N PRO A 203 -23.63 -0.75 -9.39
CA PRO A 203 -23.38 -1.01 -10.80
C PRO A 203 -22.45 -2.22 -10.95
N PRO A 204 -22.66 -3.04 -12.00
CA PRO A 204 -21.77 -4.17 -12.28
C PRO A 204 -20.36 -3.67 -12.64
N LEU A 205 -19.39 -4.55 -12.47
CA LEU A 205 -17.98 -4.24 -12.73
C LEU A 205 -17.63 -4.59 -14.18
N THR A 206 -17.86 -3.65 -15.10
CA THR A 206 -17.42 -3.79 -16.51
C THR A 206 -15.94 -3.44 -16.66
N ILE A 207 -15.29 -3.91 -17.72
CA ILE A 207 -13.86 -3.62 -18.01
C ILE A 207 -13.60 -2.10 -18.06
N GLU A 208 -14.49 -1.35 -18.70
CA GLU A 208 -14.36 0.10 -18.85
C GLU A 208 -14.43 0.80 -17.48
N ARG A 209 -15.40 0.42 -16.64
CA ARG A 209 -15.56 0.95 -15.29
C ARG A 209 -14.39 0.56 -14.39
N ALA A 210 -13.93 -0.70 -14.47
CA ALA A 210 -12.77 -1.14 -13.71
C ALA A 210 -11.50 -0.37 -14.11
N THR A 211 -11.33 -0.11 -15.42
CA THR A 211 -10.20 0.69 -15.93
C THR A 211 -10.28 2.15 -15.46
N SER A 212 -11.47 2.76 -15.43
CA SER A 212 -11.63 4.13 -14.93
C SER A 212 -11.34 4.21 -13.43
N LEU A 213 -11.89 3.29 -12.64
CA LEU A 213 -11.65 3.21 -11.20
C LEU A 213 -10.15 3.06 -10.89
N MET A 214 -9.45 2.20 -11.63
CA MET A 214 -8.01 2.01 -11.46
C MET A 214 -7.21 3.29 -11.80
N LYS A 215 -7.58 4.00 -12.88
CA LYS A 215 -6.95 5.28 -13.22
C LYS A 215 -7.17 6.32 -12.13
N ASP A 216 -8.38 6.41 -11.60
CA ASP A 216 -8.75 7.35 -10.55
C ASP A 216 -7.99 7.04 -9.26
N ALA A 217 -7.94 5.76 -8.85
CA ALA A 217 -7.20 5.31 -7.68
C ALA A 217 -5.72 5.73 -7.75
N PHE A 218 -5.03 5.41 -8.85
CA PHE A 218 -3.63 5.76 -9.02
C PHE A 218 -3.39 7.27 -9.14
N ARG A 219 -4.35 8.03 -9.69
CA ARG A 219 -4.24 9.49 -9.77
C ARG A 219 -4.32 10.14 -8.39
N VAL A 220 -5.22 9.67 -7.53
CA VAL A 220 -5.31 10.17 -6.14
C VAL A 220 -4.08 9.79 -5.35
N SER A 221 -3.64 8.54 -5.47
CA SER A 221 -2.41 8.09 -4.86
C SER A 221 -1.21 8.92 -5.32
N ALA A 222 -1.14 9.30 -6.59
CA ALA A 222 -0.04 10.13 -7.11
C ALA A 222 0.04 11.55 -6.49
N GLU A 223 -1.11 12.13 -6.12
CA GLU A 223 -1.18 13.47 -5.53
C GLU A 223 -0.86 13.46 -4.02
N ARG A 224 -1.09 12.34 -3.33
CA ARG A 224 -0.98 12.22 -1.87
C ARG A 224 0.22 11.40 -1.40
N GLU A 225 0.65 10.42 -2.18
CA GLU A 225 1.74 9.50 -1.85
C GLU A 225 3.00 9.81 -2.66
N ILE A 226 4.12 10.07 -1.97
CA ILE A 226 5.39 10.51 -2.58
C ILE A 226 6.02 9.42 -3.46
N CYS A 227 5.84 8.15 -3.11
CA CYS A 227 6.45 7.03 -3.81
C CYS A 227 5.70 6.61 -5.09
N THR A 228 4.47 7.09 -5.29
CA THR A 228 3.64 6.76 -6.47
C THR A 228 3.74 7.89 -7.51
N GLY A 229 4.03 7.62 -8.78
CA GLY A 229 4.14 8.67 -9.84
C GLY A 229 2.78 9.20 -10.32
N LYS A 230 2.54 10.41 -10.84
CA LYS A 230 3.32 11.64 -11.16
C LYS A 230 3.21 12.62 -9.98
N GLY A 231 4.28 13.11 -9.34
CA GLY A 231 5.16 14.11 -9.93
C GLY A 231 4.87 15.55 -9.47
N ALA A 232 4.77 15.81 -8.16
CA ALA A 232 5.08 17.11 -7.57
C ALA A 232 5.77 16.89 -6.21
N VAL A 233 6.95 17.50 -6.06
CA VAL A 233 7.63 17.68 -4.77
C VAL A 233 7.30 19.10 -4.33
N PHE A 234 7.06 19.23 -3.02
CA PHE A 234 6.73 20.40 -2.19
C PHE A 234 5.24 20.69 -1.94
N SER A 235 4.80 20.39 -0.72
CA SER A 235 4.22 21.42 0.15
C SER A 235 4.88 21.34 1.53
N TYR A 236 5.85 22.21 1.80
CA TYR A 236 6.09 22.63 3.17
C TYR A 236 5.16 23.82 3.39
N ASP A 237 4.29 23.73 4.40
CA ASP A 237 3.96 24.93 5.17
C ASP A 237 3.99 24.63 6.68
N PRO A 238 5.18 24.72 7.31
CA PRO A 238 5.32 25.08 8.71
C PRO A 238 5.04 26.57 8.96
N ILE A 239 4.61 27.33 7.94
CA ILE A 239 4.49 28.80 7.97
C ILE A 239 3.03 29.21 7.85
N GLY A 240 2.18 28.84 8.81
CA GLY A 240 0.94 29.56 9.16
C GLY A 240 0.09 30.13 8.01
N CYS A 241 -0.01 29.42 6.88
CA CYS A 241 -0.84 29.80 5.76
C CYS A 241 -2.30 29.45 6.09
N ILE A 242 -3.14 30.48 6.24
CA ILE A 242 -4.58 30.28 6.40
C ILE A 242 -5.18 30.10 5.01
N GLU A 243 -5.17 28.87 4.51
CA GLU A 243 -5.89 28.51 3.28
C GLU A 243 -7.30 28.00 3.61
N ARG A 244 -8.30 28.44 2.86
CA ARG A 244 -9.66 27.91 2.97
C ARG A 244 -9.75 26.61 2.19
N LEU A 245 -9.50 25.50 2.86
CA LEU A 245 -9.75 24.16 2.32
C LEU A 245 -11.23 23.79 2.44
N GLN A 246 -11.78 23.12 1.42
CA GLN A 246 -13.16 22.61 1.46
C GLN A 246 -13.31 21.42 2.42
N TYR A 247 -12.27 20.60 2.54
CA TYR A 247 -12.20 19.45 3.43
C TYR A 247 -10.74 19.17 3.82
N THR A 248 -10.54 18.55 4.97
CA THR A 248 -9.23 18.12 5.47
C THR A 248 -9.44 17.01 6.51
N ALA A 249 -8.45 16.15 6.67
CA ALA A 249 -8.41 15.11 7.69
C ALA A 249 -7.01 15.09 8.32
N SER A 250 -6.91 14.62 9.56
CA SER A 250 -5.64 14.47 10.25
C SER A 250 -5.68 13.27 11.19
N GLY A 251 -4.50 12.72 11.48
CA GLY A 251 -4.34 11.57 12.36
C GLY A 251 -4.04 10.28 11.59
N SER A 252 -4.13 9.15 12.27
CA SER A 252 -3.67 7.86 11.75
C SER A 252 -4.48 7.38 10.52
N ALA A 253 -5.76 7.75 10.45
CA ALA A 253 -6.68 7.45 9.35
C ALA A 253 -6.59 8.41 8.15
N GLU A 254 -5.81 9.50 8.26
CA GLU A 254 -5.65 10.51 7.22
C GLU A 254 -5.39 9.93 5.81
N PRO A 255 -4.44 8.99 5.61
CA PRO A 255 -4.17 8.43 4.28
C PRO A 255 -5.35 7.66 3.69
N MET A 256 -6.34 7.24 4.50
CA MET A 256 -7.53 6.55 4.01
C MET A 256 -8.68 7.52 3.68
N ILE A 257 -8.85 8.56 4.50
CA ILE A 257 -9.96 9.51 4.39
C ILE A 257 -9.73 10.54 3.28
N MET A 258 -8.50 11.06 3.17
CA MET A 258 -8.18 12.12 2.20
C MET A 258 -8.43 11.69 0.75
N PRO A 259 -8.00 10.49 0.29
CA PRO A 259 -8.31 10.00 -1.06
C PRO A 259 -9.79 9.88 -1.37
N PHE A 260 -10.58 9.42 -0.39
CA PHE A 260 -12.02 9.29 -0.53
C PHE A 260 -12.69 10.66 -0.74
N LEU A 261 -12.30 11.66 0.06
CA LEU A 261 -12.81 13.02 -0.07
C LEU A 261 -12.34 13.71 -1.37
N ASP A 262 -11.11 13.43 -1.83
CA ASP A 262 -10.61 13.93 -3.12
C ASP A 262 -11.45 13.44 -4.30
N CYS A 263 -11.95 12.20 -4.25
CA CYS A 263 -12.85 11.66 -5.27
C CYS A 263 -14.27 12.24 -5.17
N GLN A 264 -14.83 12.24 -3.96
CA GLN A 264 -16.25 12.50 -3.74
C GLN A 264 -16.60 13.99 -3.65
N VAL A 265 -15.68 14.81 -3.13
CA VAL A 265 -15.88 16.25 -2.88
C VAL A 265 -14.96 17.09 -3.77
N GLY A 266 -13.66 16.78 -3.78
CA GLY A 266 -12.68 17.51 -4.57
C GLY A 266 -12.84 17.32 -6.07
N HIS A 267 -13.40 16.17 -6.48
CA HIS A 267 -13.51 15.76 -7.88
C HIS A 267 -12.17 15.86 -8.64
N VAL A 268 -11.05 15.65 -7.93
CA VAL A 268 -9.69 15.77 -8.47
C VAL A 268 -9.43 14.73 -9.58
N THR A 269 -10.19 13.63 -9.56
CA THR A 269 -10.09 12.50 -10.48
C THR A 269 -10.90 12.64 -11.76
N LEU A 270 -12.04 13.33 -11.74
CA LEU A 270 -12.97 13.38 -12.88
C LEU A 270 -12.33 14.07 -14.10
N THR A 271 -12.23 13.36 -15.22
CA THR A 271 -11.85 13.91 -16.52
C THR A 271 -13.10 14.16 -17.37
N GLY A 272 -13.36 15.41 -17.75
CA GLY A 272 -14.50 15.83 -18.59
C GLY A 272 -15.52 16.71 -17.87
N ASP A 273 -16.53 17.18 -18.59
CA ASP A 273 -17.67 17.96 -18.06
C ASP A 273 -18.68 17.02 -17.39
N VAL A 274 -18.29 16.39 -16.28
CA VAL A 274 -19.19 15.60 -15.45
C VAL A 274 -19.90 16.54 -14.46
N GLU A 275 -21.23 16.44 -14.36
CA GLU A 275 -22.00 17.22 -13.37
C GLU A 275 -21.50 16.93 -11.96
N LYS A 276 -21.03 17.97 -11.27
CA LYS A 276 -20.58 17.90 -9.89
C LYS A 276 -21.78 18.05 -8.96
N PRO A 277 -22.18 17.01 -8.22
CA PRO A 277 -23.32 17.14 -7.33
C PRO A 277 -22.99 18.18 -6.25
N PRO A 278 -23.94 19.05 -5.85
CA PRO A 278 -23.72 20.00 -4.78
C PRO A 278 -23.51 19.27 -3.44
N LEU A 279 -22.73 19.88 -2.54
CA LEU A 279 -22.49 19.36 -1.20
C LEU A 279 -23.63 19.82 -0.26
N THR A 280 -24.72 19.04 -0.20
CA THR A 280 -25.80 19.24 0.77
C THR A 280 -25.39 18.71 2.15
N ILE A 281 -26.05 19.16 3.22
CA ILE A 281 -25.76 18.70 4.59
C ILE A 281 -25.96 17.19 4.72
N GLU A 282 -27.01 16.65 4.10
CA GLU A 282 -27.31 15.21 4.10
C GLU A 282 -26.18 14.42 3.42
N ARG A 283 -25.75 14.87 2.23
CA ARG A 283 -24.63 14.25 1.49
C ARG A 283 -23.31 14.39 2.22
N ALA A 284 -23.03 15.54 2.84
CA ALA A 284 -21.82 15.71 3.64
C ALA A 284 -21.82 14.75 4.85
N THR A 285 -22.96 14.58 5.50
CA THR A 285 -23.10 13.66 6.65
C THR A 285 -22.93 12.20 6.21
N SER A 286 -23.47 11.81 5.05
CA SER A 286 -23.29 10.45 4.53
C SER A 286 -21.84 10.19 4.14
N LEU A 287 -21.19 11.10 3.41
CA LEU A 287 -19.78 10.97 3.03
C LEU A 287 -18.86 10.87 4.24
N MET A 288 -19.11 11.66 5.30
CA MET A 288 -18.32 11.57 6.54
C MET A 288 -18.52 10.23 7.25
N LYS A 289 -19.74 9.68 7.28
CA LYS A 289 -19.99 8.34 7.83
C LYS A 289 -19.26 7.26 7.02
N ASP A 290 -19.40 7.29 5.71
CA ASP A 290 -18.80 6.30 4.81
C ASP A 290 -17.27 6.33 4.95
N ALA A 291 -16.65 7.52 4.92
CA ALA A 291 -15.19 7.68 5.06
C ALA A 291 -14.65 7.07 6.37
N PHE A 292 -15.29 7.37 7.50
CA PHE A 292 -14.86 6.84 8.80
C PHE A 292 -15.16 5.35 8.96
N ARG A 293 -16.21 4.82 8.33
CA ARG A 293 -16.50 3.39 8.31
C ARG A 293 -15.40 2.63 7.59
N VAL A 294 -14.89 3.17 6.47
CA VAL A 294 -13.77 2.56 5.74
C VAL A 294 -12.52 2.51 6.61
N SER A 295 -12.20 3.61 7.27
CA SER A 295 -11.05 3.67 8.18
C SER A 295 -11.21 2.71 9.36
N ALA A 296 -12.40 2.59 9.94
CA ALA A 296 -12.66 1.68 11.06
C ALA A 296 -12.53 0.19 10.70
N GLU A 297 -12.82 -0.20 9.46
CA GLU A 297 -12.65 -1.60 9.01
C GLU A 297 -11.18 -1.95 8.72
N ARG A 298 -10.38 -0.98 8.26
CA ARG A 298 -9.01 -1.20 7.77
C ARG A 298 -7.92 -0.79 8.76
N GLU A 299 -8.25 0.00 9.78
CA GLU A 299 -7.28 0.58 10.69
C GLU A 299 -7.65 0.39 12.16
N ILE A 300 -6.71 -0.20 12.93
CA ILE A 300 -6.93 -0.57 14.33
C ILE A 300 -7.01 0.62 15.30
N CYS A 301 -6.54 1.80 14.92
CA CYS A 301 -6.49 2.99 15.78
C CYS A 301 -7.77 3.83 15.70
N THR A 302 -8.64 3.57 14.71
CA THR A 302 -9.90 4.28 14.55
C THR A 302 -10.94 3.68 15.50
N GLY A 303 -11.55 4.51 16.35
CA GLY A 303 -12.52 4.07 17.36
C GLY A 303 -13.88 3.68 16.77
N ASP A 304 -14.78 3.13 17.59
CA ASP A 304 -16.05 2.55 17.12
C ASP A 304 -17.18 3.56 16.85
N LYS A 305 -16.98 4.84 17.19
CA LYS A 305 -18.00 5.91 17.05
C LYS A 305 -17.39 7.18 16.48
N ILE A 306 -18.14 7.87 15.62
CA ILE A 306 -17.81 9.21 15.12
C ILE A 306 -18.59 10.27 15.91
N HIS A 307 -17.91 11.32 16.36
CA HIS A 307 -18.51 12.55 16.89
C HIS A 307 -18.59 13.58 15.78
N LEU A 308 -19.80 13.84 15.29
CA LEU A 308 -20.07 14.68 14.14
C LEU A 308 -20.68 16.00 14.60
N VAL A 309 -20.01 17.11 14.30
CA VAL A 309 -20.42 18.46 14.71
C VAL A 309 -20.77 19.27 13.46
N ILE A 310 -22.03 19.70 13.34
CA ILE A 310 -22.55 20.44 12.19
C ILE A 310 -22.88 21.88 12.61
N ALA A 311 -22.29 22.85 11.92
CA ALA A 311 -22.59 24.26 12.08
C ALA A 311 -23.30 24.80 10.83
N GLU A 312 -24.55 25.25 10.98
CA GLU A 312 -25.35 25.83 9.91
C GLU A 312 -25.57 27.33 10.15
N ARG A 313 -25.55 28.14 9.10
CA ARG A 313 -25.82 29.59 9.21
C ARG A 313 -27.20 29.84 9.79
N GLY A 314 -27.27 30.54 10.93
CA GLY A 314 -28.53 30.90 11.57
C GLY A 314 -29.20 29.78 12.38
N LYS A 315 -28.53 28.65 12.61
CA LYS A 315 -29.00 27.57 13.48
C LYS A 315 -27.97 27.27 14.58
N PRO A 316 -28.39 26.71 15.73
CA PRO A 316 -27.46 26.25 16.76
C PRO A 316 -26.62 25.07 16.24
N ILE A 317 -25.40 24.93 16.78
CA ILE A 317 -24.49 23.82 16.48
C ILE A 317 -25.16 22.50 16.86
N ARG A 318 -25.18 21.55 15.92
CA ARG A 318 -25.70 20.19 16.14
C ARG A 318 -24.53 19.26 16.39
N GLN A 319 -24.66 18.40 17.41
CA GLN A 319 -23.68 17.35 17.69
C GLN A 319 -24.37 16.00 17.64
N MET A 320 -23.75 15.04 16.97
CA MET A 320 -24.26 13.69 16.80
C MET A 320 -23.14 12.70 17.12
N HIS A 321 -23.47 11.60 17.78
CA HIS A 321 -22.56 10.47 17.95
C HIS A 321 -23.15 9.31 17.17
N LEU A 322 -22.42 8.82 16.18
CA LEU A 322 -22.89 7.77 15.28
C LEU A 322 -21.96 6.56 15.44
N PRO A 323 -22.50 5.33 15.58
CA PRO A 323 -21.69 4.13 15.53
C PRO A 323 -21.11 3.96 14.12
N LEU A 324 -19.86 3.50 14.04
CA LEU A 324 -19.19 3.18 12.78
C LEU A 324 -19.32 1.70 12.41
N ARG A 325 -19.40 0.82 13.43
CA ARG A 325 -19.69 -0.60 13.28
C ARG A 325 -21.14 -0.87 13.71
N GLU A 326 -21.83 -1.68 12.93
CA GLU A 326 -23.11 -2.29 13.31
C GLU A 326 -22.75 -3.72 13.74
N ASP A 327 -22.64 -3.94 15.06
CA ASP A 327 -22.56 -5.29 15.64
C ASP A 327 -23.87 -6.05 15.46
#